data_AF-A0A1C6EC53-F1
#
_entry.id   AF-A0A1C6EC53-F1
#
_cell.length_a   1.000
_cell.length_b   1.000
_cell.length_c   1.000
_cell.angle_alpha   90.00
_cell.angle_beta   90.00
_cell.angle_gamma   90.00
#
_symmetry.space_group_name_H-M   'P 1'
#
loop_
_entity.id
_entity.type
_entity.pdbx_description
1 polymer ?
#
loop_
_entity_poly.entity_id
_entity_poly.type
_entity_poly.pdbx_seq_one_letter_code
_entity_poly.pdbx_strand_id
1 'polypeptide(L)'
;MKKFLTAILVAAALFTTVGCSGRPATTADVLQSSADAEEGSSHDSQGSLRTGLYAVGSLSSSASAGEEDGLIQTDVTIVAVTVDETGVITDCVIDAVQAKANFDSQGQLLTDLTVPVPSKNELGADYGMGSISGIGKEWNEQAQALADYVVGKTADEVLGIAVDEATKPAEADLASSVTISIGGFQNAIAEAVDRAQPLGAQAGDELRLVTSNSMAAGNAPEGAAGMVETNVNIAAVTMNGDAITSCVIDAVQAQVSFDGQGQLLTDLSAPVPSKNDRGADYGMGAVSSIGKEWNEQAAAFAAYVTGKTLDEVAGIAVDEATKPAEADLASRVTISIGGFQALLEKLR
;
A
#
# COMPACT_ATOMS: atom_id res chain seq x y z
N MET A 1 14.04 -13.47 56.67
CA MET A 1 14.81 -14.35 57.59
C MET A 1 14.94 -15.72 56.94
N LYS A 2 16.09 -16.42 57.08
CA LYS A 2 16.48 -17.68 56.39
C LYS A 2 16.58 -17.51 54.85
N LYS A 3 17.69 -17.70 54.10
CA LYS A 3 18.99 -18.44 54.14
C LYS A 3 19.02 -19.79 53.38
N PHE A 4 19.57 -19.76 52.16
CA PHE A 4 20.31 -20.79 51.40
C PHE A 4 21.08 -20.06 50.26
N LEU A 5 22.30 -20.33 49.76
CA LEU A 5 23.36 -21.36 49.97
C LEU A 5 23.07 -22.75 49.34
N THR A 6 23.88 -23.39 48.49
CA THR A 6 25.15 -23.07 47.72
C THR A 6 25.41 -24.23 46.70
N ALA A 7 26.32 -24.23 45.71
CA ALA A 7 27.37 -23.29 45.25
C ALA A 7 27.72 -23.46 43.74
N ILE A 8 28.37 -22.41 43.21
CA ILE A 8 29.42 -22.30 42.16
C ILE A 8 30.17 -23.61 41.79
N LEU A 9 30.49 -23.79 40.49
CA LEU A 9 31.75 -24.42 40.05
C LEU A 9 32.22 -23.85 38.70
N VAL A 10 33.50 -23.47 38.61
CA VAL A 10 34.18 -22.93 37.40
C VAL A 10 35.52 -23.64 37.25
N ALA A 11 35.91 -24.00 36.01
CA ALA A 11 37.25 -24.48 35.69
C ALA A 11 37.62 -24.17 34.23
N ALA A 12 38.82 -23.63 34.00
CA ALA A 12 39.37 -23.37 32.65
C ALA A 12 40.91 -23.41 32.65
N ALA A 13 41.50 -24.16 31.72
CA ALA A 13 42.89 -24.09 31.24
C ALA A 13 42.95 -24.86 29.89
N LEU A 14 43.62 -24.50 28.78
CA LEU A 14 44.84 -23.75 28.38
C LEU A 14 46.16 -24.55 28.27
N PHE A 15 46.62 -24.68 27.00
CA PHE A 15 47.97 -25.06 26.50
C PHE A 15 48.47 -26.49 26.83
N THR A 16 49.35 -27.15 26.04
CA THR A 16 50.55 -26.70 25.29
C THR A 16 50.70 -27.29 23.86
N THR A 17 51.92 -27.27 23.28
CA THR A 17 52.25 -27.28 21.83
C THR A 17 53.19 -28.42 21.37
N VAL A 18 53.70 -28.34 20.13
CA VAL A 18 54.74 -29.17 19.42
C VAL A 18 54.17 -30.35 18.61
N GLY A 19 54.58 -30.62 17.36
CA GLY A 19 55.67 -30.03 16.55
C GLY A 19 55.59 -30.30 15.03
N CYS A 20 56.63 -29.92 14.27
CA CYS A 20 56.57 -29.74 12.81
C CYS A 20 57.28 -30.84 11.96
N SER A 21 56.79 -31.08 10.73
CA SER A 21 57.54 -31.48 9.51
C SER A 21 56.56 -31.56 8.30
N GLY A 22 56.88 -31.13 7.07
CA GLY A 22 58.01 -30.33 6.59
C GLY A 22 58.07 -30.14 5.05
N ARG A 23 58.24 -28.88 4.60
CA ARG A 23 58.45 -28.37 3.20
C ARG A 23 57.28 -28.48 2.18
N PRO A 24 57.24 -27.58 1.16
CA PRO A 24 56.11 -27.44 0.22
C PRO A 24 56.34 -28.12 -1.15
N ALA A 25 55.25 -28.32 -1.90
CA ALA A 25 55.25 -28.57 -3.34
C ALA A 25 54.84 -27.30 -4.11
N THR A 26 55.30 -27.15 -5.35
CA THR A 26 55.13 -25.94 -6.20
C THR A 26 53.99 -26.06 -7.21
N THR A 27 53.55 -24.91 -7.72
CA THR A 27 52.53 -24.77 -8.78
C THR A 27 52.90 -25.46 -10.10
N ALA A 28 52.30 -26.62 -10.36
CA ALA A 28 51.98 -27.18 -11.68
C ALA A 28 50.95 -28.33 -11.49
N ASP A 29 50.10 -28.56 -12.49
CA ASP A 29 49.19 -29.71 -12.65
C ASP A 29 48.43 -30.25 -11.42
N VAL A 30 47.25 -29.67 -11.18
CA VAL A 30 46.00 -30.44 -11.40
C VAL A 30 45.02 -29.54 -12.16
N LEU A 31 44.71 -29.91 -13.40
CA LEU A 31 43.55 -29.40 -14.13
C LEU A 31 42.40 -30.41 -14.06
N GLN A 32 41.19 -29.88 -14.25
CA GLN A 32 39.96 -30.58 -14.65
C GLN A 32 39.11 -31.23 -13.53
N SER A 33 37.79 -31.00 -13.64
CA SER A 33 36.71 -31.30 -12.67
C SER A 33 36.78 -30.50 -11.35
N SER A 34 35.78 -29.75 -10.92
CA SER A 34 34.38 -29.66 -11.40
C SER A 34 33.93 -28.20 -11.50
N ALA A 35 33.19 -27.87 -12.56
CA ALA A 35 32.47 -26.61 -12.67
C ALA A 35 31.03 -26.84 -12.23
N ASP A 36 30.69 -26.31 -11.06
CA ASP A 36 29.32 -26.00 -10.67
C ASP A 36 29.44 -24.78 -9.73
N ALA A 37 29.25 -23.61 -10.33
CA ALA A 37 29.28 -22.32 -9.66
C ALA A 37 28.05 -21.58 -10.15
N GLU A 38 27.18 -21.20 -9.22
CA GLU A 38 25.88 -20.60 -9.53
C GLU A 38 26.06 -19.37 -10.43
N GLU A 39 25.25 -19.27 -11.48
CA GLU A 39 25.14 -18.04 -12.27
C GLU A 39 24.48 -16.95 -11.40
N GLY A 40 25.31 -16.25 -10.64
CA GLY A 40 24.96 -14.99 -10.00
C GLY A 40 24.54 -14.01 -11.08
N SER A 41 23.22 -13.91 -11.30
CA SER A 41 22.60 -13.12 -12.37
C SER A 41 22.96 -11.64 -12.24
N SER A 42 24.02 -11.23 -12.93
CA SER A 42 24.29 -9.84 -13.23
C SER A 42 23.36 -9.40 -14.36
N HIS A 43 22.09 -9.12 -14.02
CA HIS A 43 21.27 -8.30 -14.90
C HIS A 43 21.97 -6.94 -15.08
N ASP A 44 22.15 -6.53 -16.34
CA ASP A 44 22.57 -5.16 -16.65
C ASP A 44 21.53 -4.19 -16.09
N SER A 45 21.94 -3.19 -15.31
CA SER A 45 20.99 -2.28 -14.64
C SER A 45 20.29 -1.28 -15.58
N GLN A 46 20.46 -1.42 -16.89
CA GLN A 46 19.83 -0.57 -17.89
C GLN A 46 18.35 -0.92 -18.07
N GLY A 47 17.51 -0.25 -17.27
CA GLY A 47 16.05 -0.34 -17.35
C GLY A 47 15.37 -0.83 -16.08
N SER A 48 16.10 -1.13 -15.00
CA SER A 48 15.48 -1.50 -13.72
C SER A 48 14.74 -0.30 -13.11
N LEU A 49 13.49 -0.50 -12.69
CA LEU A 49 12.64 0.50 -12.07
C LEU A 49 12.32 0.14 -10.61
N ARG A 50 11.89 1.14 -9.85
CA ARG A 50 11.39 1.01 -8.49
C ARG A 50 9.91 1.36 -8.45
N THR A 51 9.11 0.52 -7.79
CA THR A 51 7.65 0.69 -7.70
C THR A 51 7.30 1.28 -6.34
N GLY A 52 6.56 2.39 -6.37
CA GLY A 52 6.10 3.12 -5.20
C GLY A 52 4.59 3.13 -5.09
N LEU A 53 4.09 3.10 -3.86
CA LEU A 53 2.68 3.27 -3.51
C LEU A 53 2.59 4.11 -2.24
N TYR A 54 1.67 5.06 -2.23
CA TYR A 54 1.26 5.81 -1.05
C TYR A 54 -0.26 5.94 -1.00
N ALA A 55 -0.83 5.86 0.21
CA ALA A 55 -2.26 6.04 0.44
C ALA A 55 -2.52 6.67 1.81
N VAL A 56 -3.41 7.65 1.85
CA VAL A 56 -3.79 8.34 3.09
C VAL A 56 -5.28 8.70 3.08
N GLY A 57 -5.95 8.43 4.20
CA GLY A 57 -7.34 8.81 4.43
C GLY A 57 -7.48 10.17 5.11
N SER A 58 -8.60 10.85 4.87
CA SER A 58 -9.09 12.00 5.63
C SER A 58 -10.55 11.78 6.01
N LEU A 59 -10.90 12.29 7.19
CA LEU A 59 -12.25 12.28 7.76
C LEU A 59 -12.83 13.69 7.88
N SER A 60 -12.09 14.72 7.45
CA SER A 60 -12.39 16.15 7.63
C SER A 60 -13.70 16.62 6.97
N SER A 61 -14.28 15.81 6.09
CA SER A 61 -15.54 16.07 5.39
C SER A 61 -16.76 15.48 6.14
N SER A 62 -16.56 14.80 7.28
CA SER A 62 -17.64 14.26 8.12
C SER A 62 -18.27 15.35 9.00
N ALA A 63 -19.54 15.19 9.37
CA ALA A 63 -20.29 16.11 10.22
C ALA A 63 -21.29 15.37 11.14
N SER A 64 -21.47 15.88 12.36
CA SER A 64 -22.54 15.47 13.27
C SER A 64 -23.93 15.73 12.65
N ALA A 65 -24.92 14.94 13.03
CA ALA A 65 -26.32 15.21 12.73
C ALA A 65 -26.85 16.42 13.52
N GLY A 66 -27.89 17.06 12.98
CA GLY A 66 -28.52 18.25 13.56
C GLY A 66 -29.96 18.43 13.08
N GLU A 67 -30.23 19.52 12.37
CA GLU A 67 -31.48 19.69 11.59
C GLU A 67 -31.46 18.86 10.29
N GLU A 68 -30.26 18.64 9.73
CA GLU A 68 -29.98 17.73 8.63
C GLU A 68 -29.35 16.41 9.17
N ASP A 69 -29.36 15.36 8.35
CA ASP A 69 -28.69 14.09 8.66
C ASP A 69 -27.17 14.26 8.81
N GLY A 70 -26.59 13.51 9.74
CA GLY A 70 -25.14 13.42 9.91
C GLY A 70 -24.48 12.74 8.72
N LEU A 71 -23.21 13.09 8.48
CA LEU A 71 -22.42 12.57 7.37
C LEU A 71 -21.12 11.97 7.91
N ILE A 72 -20.87 10.72 7.54
CA ILE A 72 -19.57 10.08 7.58
C ILE A 72 -19.03 10.14 6.16
N GLN A 73 -17.88 10.80 5.96
CA GLN A 73 -17.18 10.81 4.68
C GLN A 73 -15.72 10.45 4.90
N THR A 74 -15.30 9.35 4.26
CA THR A 74 -13.89 8.92 4.20
C THR A 74 -13.38 9.19 2.78
N ASP A 75 -12.57 10.23 2.64
CA ASP A 75 -11.79 10.49 1.42
C ASP A 75 -10.45 9.77 1.54
N VAL A 76 -10.05 8.94 0.57
CA VAL A 76 -8.72 8.33 0.53
C VAL A 76 -8.01 8.76 -0.75
N THR A 77 -6.87 9.43 -0.61
CA THR A 77 -5.96 9.75 -1.72
C THR A 77 -5.02 8.57 -1.93
N ILE A 78 -4.82 8.17 -3.19
CA ILE A 78 -4.00 7.01 -3.56
C ILE A 78 -3.11 7.41 -4.75
N VAL A 79 -1.80 7.13 -4.65
CA VAL A 79 -0.85 7.35 -5.75
C VAL A 79 0.09 6.16 -5.87
N ALA A 80 0.20 5.62 -7.08
CA ALA A 80 1.24 4.67 -7.47
C ALA A 80 2.22 5.36 -8.44
N VAL A 81 3.50 4.99 -8.37
CA VAL A 81 4.54 5.46 -9.31
C VAL A 81 5.48 4.32 -9.69
N THR A 82 6.10 4.43 -10.87
CA THR A 82 7.42 3.86 -11.11
C THR A 82 8.45 4.97 -11.18
N VAL A 83 9.64 4.74 -10.65
CA VAL A 83 10.79 5.67 -10.76
C VAL A 83 12.05 4.94 -11.17
N ASP A 84 12.97 5.66 -11.81
CA ASP A 84 14.27 5.13 -12.22
C ASP A 84 15.30 5.08 -11.06
N GLU A 85 16.54 4.69 -11.39
CA GLU A 85 17.68 4.68 -10.45
C GLU A 85 18.04 6.08 -9.91
N THR A 86 17.64 7.16 -10.59
CA THR A 86 17.91 8.55 -10.20
C THR A 86 16.78 9.20 -9.37
N GLY A 87 15.59 8.59 -9.35
CA GLY A 87 14.41 9.13 -8.67
C GLY A 87 13.51 9.98 -9.57
N VAL A 88 13.67 9.89 -10.89
CA VAL A 88 12.75 10.48 -11.87
C VAL A 88 11.57 9.55 -12.08
N ILE A 89 10.35 10.11 -12.06
CA ILE A 89 9.09 9.39 -12.31
C ILE A 89 9.04 8.93 -13.77
N THR A 90 8.90 7.63 -13.97
CA THR A 90 8.75 6.99 -15.29
C THR A 90 7.30 6.68 -15.62
N ASP A 91 6.45 6.45 -14.62
CA ASP A 91 5.00 6.27 -14.75
C ASP A 91 4.31 6.69 -13.45
N CYS A 92 3.04 7.11 -13.51
CA CYS A 92 2.26 7.57 -12.37
C CYS A 92 0.77 7.26 -12.57
N VAL A 93 0.11 6.74 -11.52
CA VAL A 93 -1.35 6.56 -11.50
C VAL A 93 -1.91 7.15 -10.21
N ILE A 94 -2.89 8.04 -10.35
CA ILE A 94 -3.55 8.74 -9.25
C ILE A 94 -5.01 8.28 -9.19
N ASP A 95 -5.50 7.90 -8.01
CA ASP A 95 -6.90 7.58 -7.76
C ASP A 95 -7.35 8.15 -6.41
N ALA A 96 -8.65 8.17 -6.18
CA ALA A 96 -9.22 8.46 -4.87
C ALA A 96 -10.51 7.68 -4.63
N VAL A 97 -10.73 7.27 -3.38
CA VAL A 97 -12.02 6.74 -2.92
C VAL A 97 -12.74 7.83 -2.12
N GLN A 98 -14.05 7.98 -2.31
CA GLN A 98 -14.88 8.87 -1.50
C GLN A 98 -16.10 8.09 -0.97
N ALA A 99 -15.89 7.38 0.15
CA ALA A 99 -16.94 6.62 0.81
C ALA A 99 -17.84 7.57 1.62
N LYS A 100 -19.16 7.37 1.59
CA LYS A 100 -20.14 8.20 2.31
C LYS A 100 -21.23 7.35 2.97
N ALA A 101 -21.52 7.62 4.23
CA ALA A 101 -22.67 7.07 4.94
C ALA A 101 -23.38 8.15 5.77
N ASN A 102 -24.71 8.11 5.81
CA ASN A 102 -25.53 9.03 6.59
C ASN A 102 -26.16 8.34 7.80
N PHE A 103 -26.41 9.13 8.84
CA PHE A 103 -27.04 8.71 10.09
C PHE A 103 -27.90 9.85 10.67
N ASP A 104 -29.00 9.52 11.33
CA ASP A 104 -29.93 10.53 11.88
C ASP A 104 -29.46 11.10 13.25
N SER A 105 -30.20 12.09 13.74
CA SER A 105 -29.96 12.72 15.05
C SER A 105 -30.26 11.83 16.26
N GLN A 106 -30.67 10.57 16.06
CA GLN A 106 -30.82 9.54 17.10
C GLN A 106 -29.73 8.45 17.02
N GLY A 107 -28.78 8.57 16.08
CA GLY A 107 -27.73 7.59 15.85
C GLY A 107 -28.18 6.37 15.05
N GLN A 108 -29.27 6.44 14.29
CA GLN A 108 -29.64 5.38 13.35
C GLN A 108 -28.93 5.57 12.00
N LEU A 109 -28.26 4.54 11.50
CA LEU A 109 -27.71 4.53 10.14
C LEU A 109 -28.84 4.55 9.10
N LEU A 110 -28.67 5.38 8.07
CA LEU A 110 -29.62 5.58 6.97
C LEU A 110 -29.12 5.00 5.64
N THR A 111 -27.80 4.94 5.43
CA THR A 111 -27.19 4.37 4.23
C THR A 111 -27.11 2.85 4.30
N ASP A 112 -27.50 2.18 3.22
CA ASP A 112 -27.20 0.76 3.01
C ASP A 112 -25.70 0.58 2.72
N LEU A 113 -24.96 0.11 3.72
CA LEU A 113 -23.52 -0.11 3.62
C LEU A 113 -23.13 -1.31 2.73
N THR A 114 -24.10 -2.09 2.23
CA THR A 114 -23.83 -3.18 1.27
C THR A 114 -23.68 -2.70 -0.17
N VAL A 115 -24.00 -1.43 -0.46
CA VAL A 115 -23.78 -0.81 -1.76
C VAL A 115 -22.26 -0.72 -2.05
N PRO A 116 -21.77 -1.16 -3.23
CA PRO A 116 -20.36 -1.06 -3.59
C PRO A 116 -19.82 0.38 -3.54
N VAL A 117 -18.57 0.54 -3.12
CA VAL A 117 -17.87 1.83 -3.09
C VAL A 117 -16.79 1.83 -4.17
N PRO A 118 -17.10 2.25 -5.42
CA PRO A 118 -16.09 2.39 -6.47
C PRO A 118 -15.10 3.52 -6.13
N SER A 119 -13.90 3.44 -6.70
CA SER A 119 -12.99 4.60 -6.76
C SER A 119 -13.45 5.63 -7.79
N LYS A 120 -12.82 6.80 -7.84
CA LYS A 120 -13.15 7.83 -8.84
C LYS A 120 -12.69 7.45 -10.25
N ASN A 121 -11.61 6.68 -10.39
CA ASN A 121 -11.24 6.10 -11.69
C ASN A 121 -12.24 5.03 -12.14
N GLU A 122 -12.78 4.24 -11.21
CA GLU A 122 -13.82 3.23 -11.48
C GLU A 122 -15.19 3.84 -11.81
N LEU A 123 -15.52 5.01 -11.24
CA LEU A 123 -16.71 5.80 -11.61
C LEU A 123 -16.56 6.47 -12.97
N GLY A 124 -15.40 7.09 -13.24
CA GLY A 124 -15.19 7.91 -14.43
C GLY A 124 -16.28 8.97 -14.61
N ALA A 125 -17.06 8.84 -15.69
CA ALA A 125 -18.18 9.74 -15.99
C ALA A 125 -19.34 9.68 -14.97
N ASP A 126 -19.52 8.57 -14.25
CA ASP A 126 -20.56 8.45 -13.21
C ASP A 126 -20.22 9.25 -11.93
N TYR A 127 -19.00 9.82 -11.83
CA TYR A 127 -18.66 10.83 -10.82
C TYR A 127 -19.25 12.22 -11.16
N GLY A 128 -19.56 12.48 -12.44
CA GLY A 128 -20.33 13.63 -12.91
C GLY A 128 -19.64 15.00 -12.83
N MET A 129 -18.33 15.06 -12.56
CA MET A 129 -17.58 16.30 -12.41
C MET A 129 -17.49 17.10 -13.72
N GLY A 130 -17.51 16.45 -14.89
CA GLY A 130 -17.43 17.11 -16.20
C GLY A 130 -18.57 18.12 -16.42
N SER A 131 -19.72 17.89 -15.79
CA SER A 131 -20.88 18.80 -15.82
C SER A 131 -20.69 20.11 -15.04
N ILE A 132 -19.78 20.13 -14.06
CA ILE A 132 -19.47 21.28 -13.18
C ILE A 132 -18.04 21.81 -13.35
N SER A 133 -17.19 21.07 -14.07
CA SER A 133 -15.81 21.39 -14.37
C SER A 133 -15.72 22.57 -15.34
N GLY A 134 -14.94 23.59 -15.00
CA GLY A 134 -14.75 24.78 -15.85
C GLY A 134 -14.08 24.47 -17.20
N ILE A 135 -13.47 23.29 -17.34
CA ILE A 135 -12.86 22.78 -18.57
C ILE A 135 -13.62 21.58 -19.18
N GLY A 136 -14.79 21.23 -18.64
CA GLY A 136 -15.65 20.14 -19.13
C GLY A 136 -15.15 18.72 -18.86
N LYS A 137 -13.91 18.55 -18.34
CA LYS A 137 -13.32 17.25 -18.01
C LYS A 137 -13.85 16.67 -16.70
N GLU A 138 -13.97 15.35 -16.65
CA GLU A 138 -14.22 14.56 -15.44
C GLU A 138 -13.04 14.60 -14.44
N TRP A 139 -13.23 14.00 -13.26
CA TRP A 139 -12.19 13.96 -12.23
C TRP A 139 -11.00 13.08 -12.65
N ASN A 140 -11.28 11.88 -13.17
CA ASN A 140 -10.24 10.93 -13.61
C ASN A 140 -9.42 11.49 -14.79
N GLU A 141 -10.05 12.18 -15.74
CA GLU A 141 -9.35 12.87 -16.83
C GLU A 141 -8.41 13.99 -16.35
N GLN A 142 -8.72 14.61 -15.20
CA GLN A 142 -7.87 15.62 -14.56
C GLN A 142 -6.78 14.98 -13.68
N ALA A 143 -7.07 13.86 -13.03
CA ALA A 143 -6.07 13.07 -12.30
C ALA A 143 -5.01 12.49 -13.25
N GLN A 144 -5.42 11.93 -14.39
CA GLN A 144 -4.51 11.46 -15.43
C GLN A 144 -3.68 12.60 -16.02
N ALA A 145 -4.28 13.75 -16.34
CA ALA A 145 -3.53 14.89 -16.86
C ALA A 145 -2.50 15.48 -15.87
N LEU A 146 -2.68 15.28 -14.55
CA LEU A 146 -1.64 15.56 -13.55
C LEU A 146 -0.57 14.47 -13.54
N ALA A 147 -0.96 13.20 -13.60
CA ALA A 147 -0.05 12.06 -13.65
C ALA A 147 0.89 12.13 -14.88
N ASP A 148 0.34 12.36 -16.07
CA ASP A 148 1.08 12.57 -17.32
C ASP A 148 2.09 13.73 -17.21
N TYR A 149 1.71 14.81 -16.52
CA TYR A 149 2.55 16.00 -16.35
C TYR A 149 3.73 15.76 -15.40
N VAL A 150 3.63 14.85 -14.42
CA VAL A 150 4.73 14.54 -13.48
C VAL A 150 5.71 13.48 -13.99
N VAL A 151 5.39 12.75 -15.06
CA VAL A 151 6.37 11.89 -15.74
C VAL A 151 7.57 12.73 -16.22
N GLY A 152 8.78 12.21 -16.01
CA GLY A 152 10.02 12.92 -16.28
C GLY A 152 10.42 13.95 -15.23
N LYS A 153 9.76 14.00 -14.06
CA LYS A 153 10.13 14.87 -12.92
C LYS A 153 10.63 14.07 -11.71
N THR A 154 11.43 14.71 -10.87
CA THR A 154 11.77 14.26 -9.51
C THR A 154 10.72 14.72 -8.49
N ALA A 155 10.73 14.14 -7.28
CA ALA A 155 9.82 14.54 -6.19
C ALA A 155 9.91 16.04 -5.84
N ASP A 156 11.12 16.61 -5.78
CA ASP A 156 11.34 18.04 -5.52
C ASP A 156 10.69 18.94 -6.60
N GLU A 157 10.74 18.52 -7.87
CA GLU A 157 10.11 19.25 -8.97
C GLU A 157 8.57 19.13 -8.94
N VAL A 158 8.02 18.00 -8.47
CA VAL A 158 6.57 17.84 -8.25
C VAL A 158 6.08 18.70 -7.09
N LEU A 159 6.82 18.75 -5.98
CA LEU A 159 6.55 19.68 -4.87
C LEU A 159 6.72 21.15 -5.28
N GLY A 160 7.55 21.42 -6.29
CA GLY A 160 7.78 22.74 -6.87
C GLY A 160 6.69 23.26 -7.83
N ILE A 161 5.72 22.45 -8.25
CA ILE A 161 4.66 22.87 -9.19
C ILE A 161 3.85 24.02 -8.56
N ALA A 162 3.75 25.13 -9.30
CA ALA A 162 3.12 26.34 -8.80
C ALA A 162 1.59 26.20 -8.69
N VAL A 163 1.04 26.64 -7.56
CA VAL A 163 -0.41 26.61 -7.27
C VAL A 163 -0.98 27.96 -6.82
N ASP A 164 -2.29 28.13 -6.97
CA ASP A 164 -3.05 29.29 -6.51
C ASP A 164 -3.47 29.20 -5.02
N GLU A 165 -4.19 30.21 -4.53
CA GLU A 165 -4.72 30.25 -3.15
C GLU A 165 -5.72 29.12 -2.84
N ALA A 166 -6.31 28.50 -3.87
CA ALA A 166 -7.18 27.33 -3.76
C ALA A 166 -6.41 26.01 -3.98
N THR A 167 -5.07 26.05 -4.03
CA THR A 167 -4.14 24.94 -4.29
C THR A 167 -4.33 24.24 -5.66
N LYS A 168 -4.90 24.95 -6.64
CA LYS A 168 -5.05 24.50 -8.04
C LYS A 168 -3.83 24.91 -8.86
N PRO A 169 -3.55 24.29 -10.02
CA PRO A 169 -2.42 24.68 -10.86
C PRO A 169 -2.45 26.16 -11.26
N ALA A 170 -1.35 26.87 -11.05
CA ALA A 170 -1.19 28.27 -11.46
C ALA A 170 -0.57 28.41 -12.88
N GLU A 171 0.12 27.38 -13.37
CA GLU A 171 0.69 27.35 -14.71
C GLU A 171 -0.38 27.08 -15.77
N ALA A 172 -0.44 27.90 -16.81
CA ALA A 172 -1.49 27.84 -17.83
C ALA A 172 -1.59 26.48 -18.54
N ASP A 173 -0.45 25.82 -18.80
CA ASP A 173 -0.40 24.54 -19.51
C ASP A 173 -1.10 23.43 -18.70
N LEU A 174 -0.79 23.31 -17.40
CA LEU A 174 -1.44 22.35 -16.51
C LEU A 174 -2.88 22.78 -16.17
N ALA A 175 -3.12 24.06 -15.90
CA ALA A 175 -4.45 24.61 -15.62
C ALA A 175 -5.44 24.47 -16.78
N SER A 176 -4.96 24.36 -18.02
CA SER A 176 -5.80 24.03 -19.19
C SER A 176 -6.48 22.67 -19.10
N SER A 177 -5.91 21.76 -18.31
CA SER A 177 -6.27 20.35 -18.26
C SER A 177 -6.58 19.83 -16.86
N VAL A 178 -6.31 20.60 -15.80
CA VAL A 178 -6.48 20.24 -14.39
C VAL A 178 -6.99 21.46 -13.61
N THR A 179 -8.20 21.35 -13.03
CA THR A 179 -8.85 22.41 -12.24
C THR A 179 -9.22 21.99 -10.81
N ILE A 180 -8.92 20.74 -10.45
CA ILE A 180 -8.92 20.24 -9.06
C ILE A 180 -7.78 20.87 -8.25
N SER A 181 -7.88 20.82 -6.92
CA SER A 181 -6.71 21.03 -6.05
C SER A 181 -5.67 19.95 -6.33
N ILE A 182 -4.39 20.35 -6.40
CA ILE A 182 -3.26 19.44 -6.58
C ILE A 182 -2.31 19.37 -5.37
N GLY A 183 -2.40 20.30 -4.41
CA GLY A 183 -1.48 20.35 -3.26
C GLY A 183 -1.42 19.05 -2.44
N GLY A 184 -2.55 18.34 -2.31
CA GLY A 184 -2.59 17.01 -1.70
C GLY A 184 -1.90 15.93 -2.55
N PHE A 185 -2.06 15.99 -3.87
CA PHE A 185 -1.44 15.04 -4.81
C PHE A 185 0.06 15.29 -4.96
N GLN A 186 0.55 16.54 -4.92
CA GLN A 186 1.99 16.85 -4.95
C GLN A 186 2.73 16.13 -3.82
N ASN A 187 2.20 16.22 -2.60
CA ASN A 187 2.73 15.48 -1.44
C ASN A 187 2.58 13.96 -1.64
N ALA A 188 1.41 13.47 -2.05
CA ALA A 188 1.17 12.04 -2.22
C ALA A 188 2.06 11.37 -3.29
N ILE A 189 2.42 12.11 -4.35
CA ILE A 189 3.37 11.67 -5.37
C ILE A 189 4.79 11.61 -4.77
N ALA A 190 5.23 12.65 -4.04
CA ALA A 190 6.54 12.65 -3.39
C ALA A 190 6.69 11.51 -2.35
N GLU A 191 5.65 11.28 -1.54
CA GLU A 191 5.57 10.18 -0.57
C GLU A 191 5.60 8.79 -1.25
N ALA A 192 5.00 8.64 -2.43
CA ALA A 192 5.08 7.42 -3.24
C ALA A 192 6.48 7.21 -3.85
N VAL A 193 7.15 8.29 -4.29
CA VAL A 193 8.54 8.26 -4.82
C VAL A 193 9.54 7.86 -3.72
N ASP A 194 9.41 8.40 -2.50
CA ASP A 194 10.27 8.03 -1.37
C ASP A 194 10.10 6.56 -0.97
N ARG A 195 8.86 6.05 -0.98
CA ARG A 195 8.55 4.63 -0.71
C ARG A 195 9.01 3.68 -1.82
N ALA A 196 9.40 4.14 -3.00
CA ALA A 196 9.60 3.30 -4.18
C ALA A 196 10.77 2.29 -4.04
N GLN A 197 10.44 0.99 -4.11
CA GLN A 197 11.37 -0.13 -3.92
C GLN A 197 11.70 -0.90 -5.22
N PRO A 198 12.92 -1.45 -5.37
CA PRO A 198 13.31 -2.28 -6.52
C PRO A 198 12.68 -3.68 -6.43
N LEU A 199 11.41 -3.79 -6.82
CA LEU A 199 10.57 -4.97 -6.64
C LEU A 199 10.46 -5.87 -7.88
N GLY A 200 11.22 -5.57 -8.94
CA GLY A 200 11.31 -6.36 -10.18
C GLY A 200 10.87 -5.64 -11.45
N ALA A 201 10.18 -4.49 -11.33
CA ALA A 201 9.72 -3.67 -12.45
C ALA A 201 10.86 -3.25 -13.39
N GLN A 202 10.57 -3.24 -14.70
CA GLN A 202 11.50 -2.88 -15.78
C GLN A 202 10.89 -1.83 -16.71
N ALA A 203 11.75 -1.12 -17.45
CA ALA A 203 11.36 -0.14 -18.44
C ALA A 203 10.59 -0.79 -19.60
N GLY A 204 9.32 -0.40 -19.75
CA GLY A 204 8.38 -1.00 -20.71
C GLY A 204 7.31 -1.89 -20.07
N ASP A 205 7.38 -2.13 -18.76
CA ASP A 205 6.25 -2.65 -17.99
C ASP A 205 5.16 -1.58 -17.82
N GLU A 206 3.90 -2.00 -17.74
CA GLU A 206 2.75 -1.13 -17.53
C GLU A 206 2.44 -1.01 -16.02
N LEU A 207 2.36 0.22 -15.48
CA LEU A 207 1.91 0.44 -14.10
C LEU A 207 0.38 0.43 -14.03
N ARG A 208 -0.17 -0.40 -13.13
CA ARG A 208 -1.60 -0.45 -12.82
C ARG A 208 -1.83 -0.20 -11.33
N LEU A 209 -2.94 0.48 -11.04
CA LEU A 209 -3.44 0.73 -9.69
C LEU A 209 -4.88 0.21 -9.60
N VAL A 210 -5.16 -0.66 -8.62
CA VAL A 210 -6.50 -1.19 -8.36
C VAL A 210 -6.90 -1.03 -6.91
N THR A 211 -8.19 -0.86 -6.67
CA THR A 211 -8.78 -0.73 -5.33
C THR A 211 -9.84 -1.80 -5.07
N SER A 212 -10.14 -2.10 -3.80
CA SER A 212 -11.28 -2.94 -3.42
C SER A 212 -11.81 -2.46 -2.07
N ASN A 213 -12.99 -1.83 -2.12
CA ASN A 213 -13.45 -0.94 -1.06
C ASN A 213 -14.83 -1.34 -0.53
N SER A 214 -15.05 -1.12 0.75
CA SER A 214 -16.33 -1.39 1.42
C SER A 214 -16.56 -0.46 2.60
N MET A 215 -17.83 -0.35 2.99
CA MET A 215 -18.22 0.12 4.31
C MET A 215 -18.88 -1.01 5.11
N ALA A 216 -18.78 -0.95 6.42
CA ALA A 216 -19.47 -1.86 7.32
C ALA A 216 -19.84 -1.15 8.62
N ALA A 217 -20.85 -1.67 9.33
CA ALA A 217 -21.06 -1.30 10.73
C ALA A 217 -19.89 -1.88 11.55
N GLY A 218 -19.14 -1.01 12.21
CA GLY A 218 -17.98 -1.38 13.02
C GLY A 218 -18.36 -1.74 14.47
N ASN A 219 -17.39 -2.28 15.21
CA ASN A 219 -17.52 -2.47 16.66
C ASN A 219 -17.48 -1.11 17.38
N ALA A 220 -18.65 -0.54 17.67
CA ALA A 220 -18.76 0.77 18.30
C ALA A 220 -18.10 0.78 19.71
N PRO A 221 -17.32 1.82 20.05
CA PRO A 221 -16.66 1.93 21.35
C PRO A 221 -17.65 2.24 22.49
N GLU A 222 -17.21 2.09 23.75
CA GLU A 222 -18.05 2.43 24.91
C GLU A 222 -18.50 3.90 24.87
N GLY A 223 -19.83 4.12 24.93
CA GLY A 223 -20.45 5.44 24.83
C GLY A 223 -20.92 5.82 23.43
N ALA A 224 -20.50 5.13 22.37
CA ALA A 224 -21.04 5.32 21.02
C ALA A 224 -22.38 4.58 20.84
N ALA A 225 -23.27 5.14 20.03
CA ALA A 225 -24.47 4.46 19.52
C ALA A 225 -24.15 3.65 18.25
N GLY A 226 -23.18 4.10 17.45
CA GLY A 226 -22.74 3.40 16.25
C GLY A 226 -21.35 3.79 15.79
N MET A 227 -20.84 3.00 14.85
CA MET A 227 -19.58 3.26 14.14
C MET A 227 -19.69 2.70 12.72
N VAL A 228 -19.16 3.44 11.74
CA VAL A 228 -18.91 2.93 10.38
C VAL A 228 -17.41 2.75 10.20
N GLU A 229 -17.02 1.58 9.70
CA GLU A 229 -15.68 1.33 9.21
C GLU A 229 -15.68 1.43 7.68
N THR A 230 -14.74 2.19 7.11
CA THR A 230 -14.41 2.16 5.69
C THR A 230 -13.11 1.39 5.50
N ASN A 231 -13.12 0.38 4.64
CA ASN A 231 -11.92 -0.31 4.18
C ASN A 231 -11.67 0.03 2.72
N VAL A 232 -10.42 0.37 2.39
CA VAL A 232 -9.91 0.62 1.03
C VAL A 232 -8.66 -0.23 0.89
N ASN A 233 -8.75 -1.37 0.22
CA ASN A 233 -7.60 -2.24 -0.08
C ASN A 233 -7.02 -1.83 -1.44
N ILE A 234 -5.70 -1.82 -1.59
CA ILE A 234 -5.01 -1.15 -2.68
C ILE A 234 -3.87 -2.03 -3.17
N ALA A 235 -3.69 -2.13 -4.50
CA ALA A 235 -2.48 -2.71 -5.08
C ALA A 235 -1.93 -1.83 -6.20
N ALA A 236 -0.64 -1.49 -6.10
CA ALA A 236 0.17 -0.98 -7.22
C ALA A 236 0.95 -2.16 -7.81
N VAL A 237 0.80 -2.38 -9.12
CA VAL A 237 1.33 -3.57 -9.79
C VAL A 237 1.92 -3.15 -11.12
N THR A 238 3.15 -3.58 -11.42
CA THR A 238 3.70 -3.47 -12.78
C THR A 238 3.52 -4.80 -13.51
N MET A 239 3.17 -4.74 -14.80
CA MET A 239 2.89 -5.94 -15.61
C MET A 239 3.65 -5.92 -16.94
N ASN A 240 4.11 -7.10 -17.36
CA ASN A 240 4.71 -7.32 -18.68
C ASN A 240 3.90 -8.41 -19.40
N GLY A 241 2.98 -7.99 -20.27
CA GLY A 241 1.90 -8.85 -20.72
C GLY A 241 1.05 -9.32 -19.53
N ASP A 242 0.78 -10.62 -19.44
CA ASP A 242 -0.05 -11.20 -18.38
C ASP A 242 0.68 -11.42 -17.04
N ALA A 243 2.00 -11.18 -16.98
CA ALA A 243 2.85 -11.48 -15.83
C ALA A 243 3.09 -10.25 -14.94
N ILE A 244 2.96 -10.42 -13.63
CA ILE A 244 3.31 -9.42 -12.62
C ILE A 244 4.84 -9.31 -12.52
N THR A 245 5.40 -8.13 -12.77
CA THR A 245 6.85 -7.87 -12.60
C THR A 245 7.18 -7.17 -11.28
N SER A 246 6.21 -6.51 -10.65
CA SER A 246 6.29 -6.07 -9.26
C SER A 246 4.90 -5.87 -8.65
N CYS A 247 4.80 -5.92 -7.33
CA CYS A 247 3.55 -5.72 -6.60
C CYS A 247 3.82 -5.04 -5.25
N VAL A 248 2.98 -4.05 -4.90
CA VAL A 248 2.88 -3.47 -3.56
C VAL A 248 1.40 -3.49 -3.17
N ILE A 249 1.08 -4.06 -2.01
CA ILE A 249 -0.28 -4.10 -1.46
C ILE A 249 -0.33 -3.27 -0.18
N ASP A 250 -1.39 -2.49 -0.01
CA ASP A 250 -1.67 -1.70 1.18
C ASP A 250 -3.18 -1.66 1.46
N ALA A 251 -3.59 -1.12 2.60
CA ALA A 251 -4.97 -0.77 2.86
C ALA A 251 -5.10 0.43 3.81
N VAL A 252 -6.07 1.30 3.56
CA VAL A 252 -6.55 2.30 4.52
C VAL A 252 -7.80 1.76 5.22
N GLN A 253 -7.83 1.83 6.55
CA GLN A 253 -8.93 1.37 7.39
C GLN A 253 -9.33 2.52 8.33
N ALA A 254 -10.43 3.21 8.01
CA ALA A 254 -10.91 4.37 8.74
C ALA A 254 -12.17 4.03 9.55
N GLN A 255 -12.32 4.61 10.74
CA GLN A 255 -13.41 4.30 11.67
C GLN A 255 -14.03 5.58 12.23
N VAL A 256 -15.29 5.86 11.89
CA VAL A 256 -16.02 7.04 12.37
C VAL A 256 -17.16 6.60 13.28
N SER A 257 -17.12 7.05 14.53
CA SER A 257 -18.07 6.72 15.60
C SER A 257 -18.90 7.93 16.02
N PHE A 258 -20.12 7.67 16.51
CA PHE A 258 -21.08 8.70 16.92
C PHE A 258 -21.93 8.27 18.13
N ASP A 259 -22.46 9.23 18.88
CA ASP A 259 -23.33 9.02 20.04
C ASP A 259 -24.84 8.93 19.69
N GLY A 260 -25.67 8.69 20.70
CA GLY A 260 -27.14 8.59 20.57
C GLY A 260 -27.85 9.94 20.37
N GLN A 261 -27.11 11.04 20.24
CA GLN A 261 -27.61 12.36 19.84
C GLN A 261 -26.99 12.80 18.50
N GLY A 262 -26.47 11.84 17.73
CA GLY A 262 -25.87 12.06 16.41
C GLY A 262 -24.58 12.87 16.42
N GLN A 263 -23.87 12.96 17.55
CA GLN A 263 -22.61 13.69 17.61
C GLN A 263 -21.42 12.78 17.31
N LEU A 264 -20.54 13.22 16.40
CA LEU A 264 -19.31 12.49 16.07
C LEU A 264 -18.36 12.47 17.28
N LEU A 265 -17.80 11.28 17.56
CA LEU A 265 -16.87 11.01 18.65
C LEU A 265 -15.43 10.80 18.17
N THR A 266 -15.24 10.48 16.89
CA THR A 266 -13.93 10.36 16.25
C THR A 266 -13.33 11.75 15.96
N ASP A 267 -12.03 11.94 16.20
CA ASP A 267 -11.28 13.12 15.74
C ASP A 267 -11.13 13.10 14.21
N LEU A 268 -11.60 14.17 13.57
CA LEU A 268 -11.63 14.33 12.11
C LEU A 268 -10.42 15.12 11.55
N SER A 269 -9.56 15.63 12.44
CA SER A 269 -8.46 16.54 12.08
C SER A 269 -7.14 15.82 11.75
N ALA A 270 -6.96 14.59 12.25
CA ALA A 270 -5.81 13.76 11.94
C ALA A 270 -6.00 13.00 10.61
N PRO A 271 -4.94 12.81 9.81
CA PRO A 271 -4.98 11.89 8.68
C PRO A 271 -5.10 10.44 9.19
N VAL A 272 -5.70 9.58 8.37
CA VAL A 272 -5.77 8.13 8.60
C VAL A 272 -4.65 7.47 7.81
N PRO A 273 -3.51 7.08 8.44
CA PRO A 273 -2.42 6.41 7.74
C PRO A 273 -2.84 5.01 7.28
N SER A 274 -2.19 4.53 6.22
CA SER A 274 -2.36 3.16 5.72
C SER A 274 -1.79 2.11 6.68
N LYS A 275 -2.08 0.82 6.43
CA LYS A 275 -1.53 -0.28 7.24
C LYS A 275 -0.03 -0.46 7.03
N ASN A 276 0.51 -0.10 5.86
CA ASN A 276 1.96 -0.08 5.65
C ASN A 276 2.62 1.05 6.45
N ASP A 277 2.08 2.27 6.40
CA ASP A 277 2.62 3.43 7.13
C ASP A 277 2.46 3.29 8.66
N ARG A 278 1.40 2.61 9.15
CA ARG A 278 1.26 2.24 10.56
C ARG A 278 2.29 1.20 11.01
N GLY A 279 2.60 0.22 10.16
CA GLY A 279 3.49 -0.89 10.49
C GLY A 279 3.19 -1.54 11.84
N ALA A 280 4.12 -1.43 12.79
CA ALA A 280 3.97 -1.97 14.16
C ALA A 280 2.79 -1.36 14.95
N ASP A 281 2.39 -0.13 14.65
CA ASP A 281 1.21 0.52 15.27
C ASP A 281 -0.12 -0.01 14.70
N TYR A 282 -0.09 -1.00 13.80
CA TYR A 282 -1.25 -1.84 13.50
C TYR A 282 -1.43 -2.98 14.53
N GLY A 283 -0.34 -3.43 15.17
CA GLY A 283 -0.37 -4.37 16.30
C GLY A 283 -0.73 -5.83 15.96
N MET A 284 -0.68 -6.20 14.68
CA MET A 284 -1.00 -7.56 14.23
C MET A 284 0.08 -8.57 14.63
N GLY A 285 1.34 -8.17 14.76
CA GLY A 285 2.45 -9.03 15.18
C GLY A 285 2.25 -9.65 16.57
N ALA A 286 1.46 -9.00 17.44
CA ALA A 286 1.08 -9.51 18.76
C ALA A 286 0.03 -10.64 18.73
N VAL A 287 -0.70 -10.80 17.62
CA VAL A 287 -1.77 -11.82 17.44
C VAL A 287 -1.50 -12.78 16.27
N SER A 288 -0.57 -12.44 15.39
CA SER A 288 -0.09 -13.26 14.27
C SER A 288 0.66 -14.49 14.78
N SER A 289 0.27 -15.69 14.32
CA SER A 289 0.90 -16.94 14.75
C SER A 289 2.36 -17.12 14.28
N ILE A 290 2.82 -16.25 13.38
CA ILE A 290 4.23 -16.15 12.93
C ILE A 290 4.94 -14.89 13.48
N GLY A 291 4.27 -14.11 14.35
CA GLY A 291 4.83 -12.89 14.95
C GLY A 291 5.08 -11.74 13.95
N LYS A 292 4.41 -11.76 12.80
CA LYS A 292 4.56 -10.78 11.71
C LYS A 292 3.43 -9.77 11.68
N GLU A 293 3.77 -8.52 11.41
CA GLU A 293 2.78 -7.46 11.18
C GLU A 293 1.98 -7.66 9.90
N TRP A 294 0.93 -6.87 9.70
CA TRP A 294 0.09 -6.96 8.50
C TRP A 294 0.87 -6.57 7.23
N ASN A 295 1.65 -5.49 7.29
CA ASN A 295 2.45 -5.00 6.17
C ASN A 295 3.55 -5.99 5.76
N GLU A 296 4.20 -6.65 6.71
CA GLU A 296 5.17 -7.72 6.44
C GLU A 296 4.52 -8.92 5.72
N GLN A 297 3.28 -9.27 6.08
CA GLN A 297 2.54 -10.37 5.46
C GLN A 297 1.97 -9.97 4.09
N ALA A 298 1.51 -8.73 3.91
CA ALA A 298 1.09 -8.19 2.62
C ALA A 298 2.27 -8.14 1.64
N ALA A 299 3.43 -7.64 2.07
CA ALA A 299 4.67 -7.65 1.29
C ALA A 299 5.17 -9.07 0.97
N ALA A 300 5.02 -10.03 1.89
CA ALA A 300 5.36 -11.42 1.62
C ALA A 300 4.44 -12.09 0.58
N PHE A 301 3.14 -11.74 0.55
CA PHE A 301 2.22 -12.16 -0.52
C PHE A 301 2.54 -11.46 -1.85
N ALA A 302 2.79 -10.15 -1.84
CA ALA A 302 3.17 -9.36 -3.02
C ALA A 302 4.45 -9.92 -3.70
N ALA A 303 5.45 -10.28 -2.90
CA ALA A 303 6.66 -10.95 -3.37
C ALA A 303 6.43 -12.40 -3.86
N TYR A 304 5.37 -13.09 -3.39
CA TYR A 304 5.01 -14.44 -3.87
C TYR A 304 4.24 -14.41 -5.21
N VAL A 305 3.50 -13.35 -5.49
CA VAL A 305 2.80 -13.17 -6.78
C VAL A 305 3.67 -12.53 -7.87
N THR A 306 4.84 -11.98 -7.51
CA THR A 306 5.80 -11.48 -8.49
C THR A 306 6.36 -12.63 -9.33
N GLY A 307 6.36 -12.46 -10.66
CA GLY A 307 6.68 -13.48 -11.65
C GLY A 307 5.53 -14.41 -12.03
N LYS A 308 4.32 -14.22 -11.47
CA LYS A 308 3.12 -15.03 -11.78
C LYS A 308 2.15 -14.31 -12.71
N THR A 309 1.29 -15.07 -13.39
CA THR A 309 0.12 -14.51 -14.10
C THR A 309 -1.09 -14.35 -13.19
N LEU A 310 -2.06 -13.53 -13.60
CA LEU A 310 -3.31 -13.35 -12.85
C LEU A 310 -4.14 -14.65 -12.71
N ASP A 311 -3.97 -15.64 -13.61
CA ASP A 311 -4.58 -16.98 -13.47
C ASP A 311 -3.89 -17.81 -12.40
N GLU A 312 -2.55 -17.75 -12.31
CA GLU A 312 -1.82 -18.43 -11.25
C GLU A 312 -2.12 -17.82 -9.86
N VAL A 313 -2.31 -16.50 -9.78
CA VAL A 313 -2.70 -15.80 -8.54
C VAL A 313 -4.11 -16.18 -8.09
N ALA A 314 -5.08 -16.21 -9.01
CA ALA A 314 -6.42 -16.70 -8.73
C ALA A 314 -6.43 -18.20 -8.34
N GLY A 315 -5.47 -18.97 -8.84
CA GLY A 315 -5.27 -20.39 -8.54
C GLY A 315 -4.58 -20.71 -7.20
N ILE A 316 -4.05 -19.73 -6.45
CA ILE A 316 -3.37 -19.98 -5.17
C ILE A 316 -4.34 -20.64 -4.17
N ALA A 317 -3.98 -21.82 -3.67
CA ALA A 317 -4.83 -22.62 -2.80
C ALA A 317 -4.99 -22.01 -1.41
N VAL A 318 -6.24 -21.99 -0.92
CA VAL A 318 -6.62 -21.45 0.39
C VAL A 318 -7.47 -22.42 1.23
N ASP A 319 -7.48 -22.19 2.55
CA ASP A 319 -8.34 -22.90 3.51
C ASP A 319 -9.76 -22.31 3.60
N GLU A 320 -10.61 -22.90 4.45
CA GLU A 320 -11.99 -22.42 4.70
C GLU A 320 -12.05 -20.99 5.28
N ALA A 321 -10.95 -20.49 5.86
CA ALA A 321 -10.79 -19.13 6.34
C ALA A 321 -10.12 -18.21 5.30
N THR A 322 -9.95 -18.66 4.06
CA THR A 322 -9.28 -17.99 2.92
C THR A 322 -7.81 -17.63 3.16
N LYS A 323 -7.14 -18.36 4.06
CA LYS A 323 -5.69 -18.25 4.33
C LYS A 323 -4.90 -19.18 3.40
N PRO A 324 -3.60 -18.94 3.14
CA PRO A 324 -2.78 -19.83 2.32
C PRO A 324 -2.79 -21.27 2.83
N ALA A 325 -3.12 -22.24 1.95
CA ALA A 325 -3.08 -23.67 2.26
C ALA A 325 -1.70 -24.29 1.98
N GLU A 326 -0.89 -23.67 1.11
CA GLU A 326 0.45 -24.13 0.75
C GLU A 326 1.48 -23.76 1.81
N ALA A 327 2.28 -24.74 2.26
CA ALA A 327 3.16 -24.59 3.41
C ALA A 327 4.25 -23.51 3.25
N ASP A 328 4.71 -23.23 2.03
CA ASP A 328 5.68 -22.15 1.76
C ASP A 328 5.08 -20.78 2.07
N LEU A 329 4.00 -20.42 1.38
CA LEU A 329 3.30 -19.16 1.60
C LEU A 329 2.72 -19.07 3.02
N ALA A 330 2.15 -20.14 3.57
CA ALA A 330 1.62 -20.20 4.92
C ALA A 330 2.68 -19.98 6.02
N SER A 331 3.96 -20.26 5.74
CA SER A 331 5.06 -19.97 6.66
C SER A 331 5.39 -18.47 6.77
N ARG A 332 4.91 -17.66 5.80
CA ARG A 332 5.17 -16.22 5.67
C ARG A 332 3.91 -15.35 5.78
N VAL A 333 2.74 -15.92 5.55
CA VAL A 333 1.45 -15.23 5.47
C VAL A 333 0.36 -16.07 6.15
N THR A 334 -0.25 -15.53 7.21
CA THR A 334 -1.27 -16.20 8.04
C THR A 334 -2.60 -15.46 8.12
N ILE A 335 -2.68 -14.29 7.48
CA ILE A 335 -3.91 -13.56 7.19
C ILE A 335 -4.69 -14.22 6.03
N SER A 336 -5.95 -13.82 5.86
CA SER A 336 -6.69 -14.12 4.63
C SER A 336 -5.97 -13.48 3.43
N ILE A 337 -5.84 -14.23 2.34
CA ILE A 337 -5.37 -13.73 1.03
C ILE A 337 -6.49 -13.66 -0.01
N GLY A 338 -7.68 -14.20 0.26
CA GLY A 338 -8.80 -14.16 -0.68
C GLY A 338 -9.21 -12.74 -1.08
N GLY A 339 -9.07 -11.77 -0.16
CA GLY A 339 -9.24 -10.34 -0.47
C GLY A 339 -8.15 -9.76 -1.38
N PHE A 340 -6.90 -10.27 -1.31
CA PHE A 340 -5.82 -9.88 -2.21
C PHE A 340 -5.95 -10.55 -3.58
N GLN A 341 -6.38 -11.81 -3.64
CA GLN A 341 -6.72 -12.48 -4.90
C GLN A 341 -7.85 -11.73 -5.63
N ALA A 342 -8.94 -11.40 -4.94
CA ALA A 342 -10.05 -10.62 -5.50
C ALA A 342 -9.69 -9.17 -5.87
N LEU A 343 -8.67 -8.59 -5.24
CA LEU A 343 -8.12 -7.27 -5.59
C LEU A 343 -7.29 -7.35 -6.89
N LEU A 344 -6.42 -8.35 -7.01
CA LEU A 344 -5.57 -8.54 -8.21
C LEU A 344 -6.37 -9.08 -9.41
N GLU A 345 -7.49 -9.78 -9.19
CA GLU A 345 -8.45 -10.18 -10.24
C GLU A 345 -8.99 -8.96 -11.03
N LYS A 346 -9.00 -7.76 -10.43
CA LYS A 346 -9.43 -6.51 -11.09
C LYS A 346 -8.43 -5.95 -12.11
N LEU A 347 -7.29 -6.60 -12.33
CA LEU A 347 -6.28 -6.25 -13.34
C LEU A 347 -6.54 -6.91 -14.72
N ARG A 348 -7.67 -7.60 -14.88
CA ARG A 348 -8.09 -8.37 -16.08
C ARG A 348 -9.00 -7.59 -17.03
#